data_AF-A0A0W1RAQ1-F1
#
_entry.id   AF-A0A0W1RAQ1-F1
#
_cell.length_a   1.000
_cell.length_b   1.000
_cell.length_c   1.000
_cell.angle_alpha   90.00
_cell.angle_beta   90.00
_cell.angle_gamma   90.00
#
_symmetry.space_group_name_H-M   'P 1'
#
loop_
_entity.id
_entity.type
_entity.pdbx_description
1 polymer ?
#
loop_
_entity_poly.entity_id
_entity_poly.type
_entity_poly.pdbx_seq_one_letter_code
_entity_poly.pdbx_strand_id
1 'polypeptide(L)'
;MTTDANIIKQSDVNGDTRLRLNETDSATEVTVEYEGYELGNVNEDGTVDADDASDIAKNVTSGNDAAYGDVNGDGQVTAVDAMLVQQYSEGNIGADYNQGGA
;
A
#
# COMPACT_ATOMS: atom_id res chain seq x y z
N MET A 1 -7.38 17.10 1.27
CA MET A 1 -8.08 17.40 2.56
C MET A 1 -8.65 18.82 2.63
N THR A 2 -9.93 18.99 2.32
CA THR A 2 -10.73 20.16 2.71
C THR A 2 -11.84 19.68 3.63
N THR A 3 -11.84 20.13 4.88
CA THR A 3 -12.91 19.88 5.85
C THR A 3 -13.51 21.21 6.26
N ASP A 4 -14.84 21.29 6.35
CA ASP A 4 -15.51 22.46 6.96
C ASP A 4 -15.26 22.51 8.48
N ALA A 5 -14.72 21.44 9.07
CA ALA A 5 -14.29 21.33 10.45
C ALA A 5 -12.80 21.61 10.65
N ASN A 6 -12.44 22.14 11.82
CA ASN A 6 -11.03 22.27 12.24
C ASN A 6 -10.56 21.00 12.94
N ILE A 7 -9.36 20.51 12.60
CA ILE A 7 -8.69 19.45 13.35
C ILE A 7 -8.32 19.98 14.74
N ILE A 8 -8.94 19.43 15.78
CA ILE A 8 -8.63 19.78 17.17
C ILE A 8 -7.48 18.92 17.68
N LYS A 9 -7.43 17.65 17.26
CA LYS A 9 -6.40 16.71 17.72
C LYS A 9 -6.22 15.56 16.75
N GLN A 10 -4.96 15.25 16.46
CA GLN A 10 -4.54 13.97 15.92
C GLN A 10 -3.80 13.20 17.00
N SER A 11 -4.03 11.89 17.09
CA SER A 11 -3.29 11.01 17.99
C SER A 11 -3.29 9.58 17.49
N ASP A 12 -2.15 8.91 17.60
CA ASP A 12 -2.07 7.47 17.37
C ASP A 12 -2.42 6.73 18.66
N VAL A 13 -3.35 5.78 18.57
CA VAL A 13 -3.76 4.93 19.70
C VAL A 13 -3.82 3.49 19.21
N ASN A 14 -2.87 2.67 19.67
CA ASN A 14 -2.76 1.25 19.31
C ASN A 14 -2.57 0.97 17.80
N GLY A 15 -1.87 1.86 17.09
CA GLY A 15 -1.66 1.73 15.64
C GLY A 15 -2.75 2.39 14.80
N ASP A 16 -3.86 2.82 15.42
CA ASP A 16 -4.90 3.58 14.73
C ASP A 16 -4.63 5.08 14.83
N THR A 17 -4.61 5.77 13.69
CA THR A 17 -4.66 7.24 13.67
C THR A 17 -6.08 7.70 14.03
N ARG A 18 -6.21 8.41 15.15
CA ARG A 18 -7.48 9.02 15.59
C ARG A 18 -7.46 10.52 15.34
N LEU A 19 -8.46 11.00 14.62
CA LEU A 19 -8.71 12.42 14.38
C LEU A 19 -9.92 12.88 15.21
N ARG A 20 -9.79 13.98 15.95
CA ARG A 20 -10.89 14.69 16.59
C ARG A 20 -11.09 16.04 15.92
N LEU A 21 -12.31 16.29 15.50
CA LEU A 21 -12.73 17.48 14.77
C LEU A 21 -13.73 18.28 15.60
N ASN A 22 -13.80 19.60 15.41
CA ASN A 22 -14.85 20.43 15.97
C ASN A 22 -15.88 20.72 14.90
N GLU A 23 -17.14 20.40 15.15
CA GLU A 23 -18.23 20.76 14.25
C GLU A 23 -18.38 22.29 14.24
N THR A 24 -18.42 22.88 13.05
CA THR A 24 -18.57 24.32 12.82
C THR A 24 -19.95 24.68 12.25
N ASP A 25 -20.69 23.70 11.73
CA ASP A 25 -22.09 23.79 11.28
C ASP A 25 -22.81 22.44 11.49
N SER A 26 -24.08 22.36 11.08
CA SER A 26 -25.07 21.30 11.35
C SER A 26 -24.73 19.93 10.73
N ALA A 27 -23.72 19.85 9.87
CA ALA A 27 -23.20 18.61 9.31
C ALA A 27 -21.67 18.68 9.21
N THR A 28 -20.98 17.73 9.83
CA THR A 28 -19.54 17.54 9.67
C THR A 28 -19.29 16.47 8.61
N GLU A 29 -18.69 16.85 7.48
CA GLU A 29 -18.17 15.90 6.51
C GLU A 29 -16.68 15.61 6.79
N VAL A 30 -16.32 14.33 6.84
CA VAL A 30 -14.93 13.88 7.03
C VAL A 30 -14.53 13.06 5.81
N THR A 31 -13.70 13.66 4.96
CA THR A 31 -13.10 12.97 3.82
C THR A 31 -11.68 12.54 4.18
N VAL A 32 -11.44 11.23 4.17
CA VAL A 32 -10.09 10.67 4.30
C VAL A 32 -9.62 10.30 2.89
N GLU A 33 -8.55 10.93 2.45
CA GLU A 33 -7.85 10.60 1.20
C GLU A 33 -6.57 9.85 1.58
N TYR A 34 -6.38 8.65 1.06
CA TYR A 34 -5.12 7.91 1.15
C TYR A 34 -4.28 8.27 -0.07
N GLU A 35 -3.11 8.86 0.14
CA GLU A 35 -2.14 9.14 -0.93
C GLU A 35 -1.14 7.97 -0.97
N GLY A 36 -1.34 7.03 -1.90
CA GLY A 36 -0.45 5.89 -2.12
C GLY A 36 -1.08 4.78 -2.96
N TYR A 37 -0.26 3.80 -3.33
CA TYR A 37 -0.66 2.61 -4.08
C TYR A 37 -0.70 1.37 -3.19
N GLU A 38 -1.33 0.31 -3.70
CA GLU A 38 -1.35 -1.00 -3.04
C GLU A 38 0.07 -1.61 -3.02
N LEU A 39 0.39 -2.36 -1.96
CA LEU A 39 1.66 -3.09 -1.88
C LEU A 39 1.74 -4.11 -3.02
N GLY A 40 2.81 -4.06 -3.81
CA GLY A 40 2.99 -4.81 -5.04
C GLY A 40 2.67 -4.03 -6.32
N ASN A 41 2.04 -2.86 -6.24
CA ASN A 41 1.80 -1.98 -7.39
C ASN A 41 3.00 -1.05 -7.59
N VAL A 42 3.97 -1.49 -8.37
CA VAL A 42 5.23 -0.76 -8.58
C VAL A 42 5.19 0.13 -9.82
N ASN A 43 4.24 -0.11 -10.74
CA ASN A 43 4.05 0.70 -11.94
C ASN A 43 3.08 1.89 -11.71
N GLU A 44 2.46 1.95 -10.53
CA GLU A 44 1.56 3.00 -10.06
C GLU A 44 0.29 3.18 -10.92
N ASP A 45 -0.22 2.10 -11.52
CA ASP A 45 -1.39 2.12 -12.41
C ASP A 45 -2.75 1.89 -11.71
N GLY A 46 -2.72 1.62 -10.40
CA GLY A 46 -3.90 1.32 -9.56
C GLY A 46 -4.32 -0.15 -9.52
N THR A 47 -3.63 -1.05 -10.21
CA THR A 47 -3.80 -2.51 -10.16
C THR A 47 -2.51 -3.21 -9.74
N VAL A 48 -2.61 -4.40 -9.13
CA VAL A 48 -1.46 -5.24 -8.84
C VAL A 48 -1.54 -6.45 -9.75
N ASP A 49 -0.65 -6.54 -10.74
CA ASP A 49 -0.68 -7.60 -11.73
C ASP A 49 0.70 -8.09 -12.23
N ALA A 50 0.71 -8.80 -13.36
CA ALA A 50 1.93 -9.38 -13.93
C ALA A 50 2.91 -8.32 -14.50
N ASP A 51 2.44 -7.12 -14.85
CA ASP A 51 3.30 -6.03 -15.29
C ASP A 51 4.13 -5.50 -14.11
N ASP A 52 3.54 -5.44 -12.90
CA ASP A 52 4.28 -5.11 -11.68
C ASP A 52 5.37 -6.14 -11.36
N ALA A 53 5.03 -7.44 -11.42
CA ALA A 53 6.00 -8.51 -11.22
C ALA A 53 7.18 -8.38 -12.20
N SER A 54 6.89 -8.01 -13.45
CA SER A 54 7.89 -7.78 -14.48
C SER A 54 8.77 -6.57 -14.18
N ASP A 55 8.20 -5.49 -13.65
CA ASP A 55 8.92 -4.27 -13.30
C ASP A 55 9.78 -4.43 -12.04
N ILE A 56 9.30 -5.16 -11.02
CA ILE A 56 10.12 -5.59 -9.88
C ILE A 56 11.35 -6.37 -10.39
N ALA A 57 11.15 -7.38 -11.24
CA ALA A 57 12.24 -8.20 -11.76
C ALA A 57 13.28 -7.36 -12.55
N LYS A 58 12.83 -6.36 -13.33
CA LYS A 58 13.74 -5.43 -14.03
C LYS A 58 14.53 -4.55 -13.05
N ASN A 59 13.87 -4.02 -12.02
CA ASN A 59 14.50 -3.14 -11.03
C ASN A 59 15.56 -3.88 -10.20
N VAL A 60 15.32 -5.15 -9.84
CA VAL A 60 16.31 -6.03 -9.19
C VAL A 60 17.62 -6.11 -10.00
N THR A 61 17.53 -6.23 -11.33
CA THR A 61 18.72 -6.30 -12.18
C THR A 61 19.41 -4.95 -12.39
N SER A 62 18.65 -3.85 -12.28
CA SER A 62 19.15 -2.49 -12.51
C SER A 62 19.69 -1.85 -11.23
N GLY A 63 19.42 -2.44 -10.06
CA GLY A 63 19.76 -1.88 -8.75
C GLY A 63 18.94 -0.64 -8.39
N ASN A 64 17.81 -0.44 -9.07
CA ASN A 64 16.88 0.63 -8.75
C ASN A 64 15.97 0.19 -7.62
N ASP A 65 15.60 1.14 -6.77
CA ASP A 65 14.56 0.93 -5.77
C ASP A 65 13.20 0.85 -6.47
N ALA A 66 12.33 -0.06 -6.01
CA ALA A 66 10.96 -0.20 -6.49
C ALA A 66 10.03 0.04 -5.31
N ALA A 67 9.49 1.26 -5.24
CA ALA A 67 8.49 1.59 -4.22
C ALA A 67 7.36 0.56 -4.28
N TYR A 68 6.87 0.14 -3.10
CA TYR A 68 5.86 -0.92 -2.96
C TYR A 68 6.29 -2.32 -3.43
N GLY A 69 7.55 -2.52 -3.82
CA GLY A 69 8.06 -3.78 -4.36
C GLY A 69 8.60 -4.78 -3.34
N ASP A 70 8.80 -4.40 -2.07
CA ASP A 70 9.17 -5.31 -0.98
C ASP A 70 7.89 -5.88 -0.36
N VAL A 71 7.30 -6.88 -1.03
CA VAL A 71 5.99 -7.40 -0.67
C VAL A 71 6.04 -8.42 0.45
N ASN A 72 7.23 -8.99 0.71
CA ASN A 72 7.44 -9.91 1.82
C ASN A 72 7.93 -9.22 3.12
N GLY A 73 8.34 -7.95 3.04
CA GLY A 73 8.75 -7.12 4.16
C GLY A 73 10.11 -7.48 4.77
N ASP A 74 10.98 -8.14 4.01
CA ASP A 74 12.32 -8.52 4.48
C ASP A 74 13.36 -7.39 4.40
N GLY A 75 12.96 -6.25 3.83
CA GLY A 75 13.77 -5.04 3.68
C GLY A 75 14.55 -4.98 2.37
N GLN A 76 14.34 -5.93 1.45
CA GLN A 76 15.00 -5.96 0.14
C GLN A 76 14.00 -6.31 -0.96
N VAL A 77 14.01 -5.51 -2.03
CA VAL A 77 13.30 -5.87 -3.26
C VAL A 77 14.13 -6.87 -4.04
N THR A 78 13.60 -8.09 -4.21
CA THR A 78 14.29 -9.20 -4.88
C THR A 78 13.40 -9.92 -5.89
N ALA A 79 13.95 -10.93 -6.57
CA ALA A 79 13.15 -11.79 -7.45
C ALA A 79 12.08 -12.62 -6.69
N VAL A 80 12.21 -12.75 -5.36
CA VAL A 80 11.18 -13.39 -4.53
C VAL A 80 9.92 -12.53 -4.52
N ASP A 81 10.07 -11.22 -4.43
CA ASP A 81 8.94 -10.29 -4.45
C ASP A 81 8.21 -10.29 -5.78
N ALA A 82 8.95 -10.29 -6.89
CA ALA A 82 8.38 -10.44 -8.23
C ALA A 82 7.56 -11.74 -8.36
N MET A 83 8.06 -12.85 -7.83
CA MET A 83 7.35 -14.13 -7.82
C MET A 83 6.10 -14.09 -6.95
N LEU A 84 6.12 -13.40 -5.82
CA LEU A 84 4.96 -13.26 -4.93
C LEU A 84 3.87 -12.40 -5.58
N VAL A 85 4.22 -11.29 -6.21
CA VAL A 85 3.28 -10.47 -6.99
C VAL A 85 2.66 -11.26 -8.14
N GLN A 86 3.45 -12.05 -8.87
CA GLN A 86 2.93 -12.94 -9.92
C GLN A 86 1.92 -13.96 -9.35
N GLN A 87 2.24 -14.60 -8.23
CA GLN A 87 1.34 -15.57 -7.59
C GLN A 87 0.05 -14.93 -7.10
N TYR A 88 0.13 -13.70 -6.56
CA TYR A 88 -1.04 -12.93 -6.17
C TYR A 88 -1.92 -12.58 -7.37
N SER A 89 -1.32 -12.07 -8.46
CA SER A 89 -2.02 -11.74 -9.71
C SER A 89 -2.77 -12.94 -10.30
N GLU A 90 -2.19 -14.14 -10.19
CA GLU A 90 -2.81 -15.40 -10.61
C GLU A 90 -3.86 -15.94 -9.62
N GLY A 91 -4.00 -15.33 -8.43
CA GLY A 91 -4.90 -15.78 -7.38
C GLY A 91 -4.42 -17.03 -6.63
N ASN A 92 -3.14 -17.36 -6.72
CA ASN A 92 -2.54 -18.52 -6.03
C ASN A 92 -2.28 -18.25 -4.54
N ILE A 93 -2.08 -16.98 -4.17
CA ILE A 93 -1.87 -16.52 -2.78
C ILE A 93 -2.74 -15.30 -2.47
N GLY A 94 -2.86 -14.96 -1.18
CA GLY A 94 -3.56 -13.77 -0.72
C GLY A 94 -2.72 -12.50 -0.80
N ALA A 95 -3.37 -11.35 -0.60
CA ALA A 95 -2.74 -10.02 -0.55
C ALA A 95 -1.80 -9.83 0.65
N ASP A 96 -1.72 -10.81 1.56
CA ASP A 96 -0.75 -10.82 2.65
C ASP A 96 0.62 -11.38 2.22
N TYR A 97 0.76 -11.82 0.95
CA TYR A 97 1.97 -12.34 0.34
C TYR A 97 2.67 -13.47 1.11
N ASN A 98 1.97 -14.04 2.10
CA ASN A 98 2.44 -15.19 2.83
C ASN A 98 2.20 -16.42 1.96
N GLN A 99 3.26 -17.15 1.64
CA GLN A 99 3.10 -18.49 1.09
C GLN A 99 2.50 -19.36 2.19
N GLY A 100 1.20 -19.62 2.09
CA GLY A 100 0.51 -20.56 2.97
C GLY A 100 1.34 -21.84 3.07
N GLY A 101 1.85 -22.12 4.27
CA GLY A 101 2.54 -23.37 4.55
C GLY A 101 1.61 -24.54 4.26
N ALA A 102 2.15 -25.54 3.57
CA ALA A 102 1.51 -26.78 3.14
C ALA A 102 0.52 -27.43 4.12
#